data_AF-A0A930JZF4-F1
#
_entry.id   AF-A0A930JZF4-F1
#
_cell.length_a   1.000
_cell.length_b   1.000
_cell.length_c   1.000
_cell.angle_alpha   90.00
_cell.angle_beta   90.00
_cell.angle_gamma   90.00
#
_symmetry.space_group_name_H-M   'P 1'
#
loop_
_entity.id
_entity.type
_entity.pdbx_description
1 polymer ?
#
loop_
_entity_poly.entity_id
_entity_poly.type
_entity_poly.pdbx_seq_one_letter_code
_entity_poly.pdbx_strand_id
1 'polypeptide(L)'
;MKMNRLIILFLACVICFGCQKTSPADNSETLPRYEEEDDDPSSEQKVYSVEEFRNTELGDRYVWVKGIIVGACSKSIKYAEWMDPFTYDNAILLADSLGDCTPEKVIAIQLRTKAMKAEFGLATTPDNYGRTVAFYGTKQKYLGVPGMKKNVVGGQWLDE
;
A
#
# COMPACT_ATOMS: atom_id res chain seq x y z
N MET A 1 26.97 -12.28 12.47
CA MET A 1 25.78 -12.43 13.33
C MET A 1 24.64 -12.90 12.43
N LYS A 2 24.54 -14.21 12.23
CA LYS A 2 23.42 -15.09 12.64
C LYS A 2 22.03 -14.60 12.22
N MET A 3 21.66 -15.05 11.02
CA MET A 3 20.34 -15.13 10.42
C MET A 3 19.42 -16.07 11.22
N ASN A 4 18.26 -15.59 11.66
CA ASN A 4 17.20 -16.42 12.22
C ASN A 4 15.99 -16.38 11.28
N ARG A 5 15.82 -17.47 10.51
CA ARG A 5 14.57 -17.81 9.82
C ARG A 5 13.77 -18.71 10.76
N LEU A 6 12.58 -18.28 11.16
CA LEU A 6 11.66 -19.11 11.94
C LEU A 6 10.64 -19.77 11.00
N ILE A 7 10.86 -21.05 10.72
CA ILE A 7 9.92 -21.96 10.06
C ILE A 7 9.04 -22.55 11.18
N ILE A 8 7.72 -22.40 11.09
CA ILE A 8 6.78 -23.11 11.97
C ILE A 8 6.02 -24.16 11.13
N LEU A 9 6.45 -25.40 11.31
CA LEU A 9 5.77 -26.64 10.95
C LEU A 9 4.71 -26.98 12.02
N PHE A 10 3.45 -27.10 11.64
CA PHE A 10 2.42 -27.84 12.38
C PHE A 10 1.38 -28.30 11.36
N LEU A 11 0.81 -29.49 11.36
CA LEU A 11 1.06 -30.79 11.94
C LEU A 11 0.01 -31.65 11.24
N ALA A 12 0.42 -32.80 10.72
CA ALA A 12 -0.43 -33.69 9.95
C ALA A 12 -1.65 -34.17 10.76
N CYS A 13 -2.84 -34.12 10.14
CA CYS A 13 -3.92 -35.03 10.46
C CYS A 13 -4.17 -35.91 9.24
N VAL A 14 -3.46 -37.02 9.22
CA VAL A 14 -3.74 -38.19 8.40
C VAL A 14 -5.09 -38.75 8.83
N ILE A 15 -6.06 -38.82 7.92
CA ILE A 15 -7.18 -39.75 8.06
C ILE A 15 -7.26 -40.56 6.77
N CYS A 16 -6.69 -41.76 6.85
CA CYS A 16 -6.81 -42.80 5.84
C CYS A 16 -8.17 -43.49 5.98
N PHE A 17 -9.03 -43.33 4.98
CA PHE A 17 -9.98 -44.34 4.51
C PHE A 17 -9.73 -44.40 2.99
N GLY A 18 -9.28 -45.47 2.35
CA GLY A 18 -9.56 -46.88 2.55
C GLY A 18 -10.60 -47.33 1.51
N CYS A 19 -10.16 -47.68 0.29
CA CYS A 19 -10.60 -48.86 -0.50
C CYS A 19 -10.12 -48.83 -1.97
N GLN A 20 -9.95 -50.04 -2.50
CA GLN A 20 -9.23 -50.40 -3.72
C GLN A 20 -10.09 -50.33 -5.00
N LYS A 21 -9.40 -50.40 -6.14
CA LYS A 21 -9.81 -50.38 -7.57
C LYS A 21 -10.98 -51.31 -7.94
N THR A 22 -11.85 -50.88 -8.87
CA THR A 22 -12.28 -51.56 -10.13
C THR A 22 -13.22 -50.64 -10.97
N SER A 23 -12.99 -50.51 -12.28
CA SER A 23 -13.78 -49.76 -13.31
C SER A 23 -14.95 -50.62 -13.89
N PRO A 24 -15.69 -50.26 -14.98
CA PRO A 24 -16.01 -48.98 -15.65
C PRO A 24 -17.53 -48.79 -15.98
N ALA A 25 -17.85 -47.68 -16.67
CA ALA A 25 -19.09 -47.33 -17.42
C ALA A 25 -20.28 -46.74 -16.62
N ASP A 26 -20.62 -45.47 -16.84
CA ASP A 26 -21.69 -45.02 -17.76
C ASP A 26 -21.82 -43.49 -17.70
N ASN A 27 -22.38 -42.93 -18.77
CA ASN A 27 -22.63 -41.53 -19.14
C ASN A 27 -22.92 -40.48 -18.03
N SER A 28 -22.49 -39.23 -18.26
CA SER A 28 -23.29 -37.99 -18.22
C SER A 28 -22.44 -36.73 -17.90
N GLU A 29 -22.56 -35.76 -18.81
CA GLU A 29 -22.48 -34.30 -18.64
C GLU A 29 -21.19 -33.64 -18.08
N THR A 30 -20.52 -32.92 -18.99
CA THR A 30 -19.86 -31.60 -18.85
C THR A 30 -19.42 -31.15 -17.46
N LEU A 31 -18.10 -31.16 -17.23
CA LEU A 31 -17.46 -30.27 -16.26
C LEU A 31 -16.36 -29.48 -16.99
N PRO A 32 -16.30 -28.14 -16.82
CA PRO A 32 -15.26 -27.34 -17.43
C PRO A 32 -13.91 -27.80 -16.87
N ARG A 33 -12.95 -27.98 -17.76
CA ARG A 33 -11.54 -28.04 -17.41
C ARG A 33 -11.24 -26.79 -16.59
N TYR A 34 -11.01 -26.95 -15.29
CA TYR A 34 -10.37 -25.92 -14.48
C TYR A 34 -8.98 -25.76 -15.09
N GLU A 35 -8.80 -24.71 -15.89
CA GLU A 35 -7.48 -24.19 -16.14
C GLU A 35 -6.98 -23.74 -14.77
N GLU A 36 -6.02 -24.49 -14.23
CA GLU A 36 -5.25 -24.06 -13.08
C GLU A 36 -4.58 -22.75 -13.53
N GLU A 37 -5.09 -21.61 -13.05
CA GLU A 37 -4.39 -20.34 -13.16
C GLU A 37 -3.09 -20.50 -12.37
N ASP A 38 -2.01 -20.71 -13.11
CA ASP A 38 -0.64 -20.68 -12.61
C ASP A 38 -0.42 -19.34 -11.89
N ASP A 39 -0.55 -19.36 -10.56
CA ASP A 39 -0.25 -18.25 -9.68
C ASP A 39 1.28 -18.09 -9.65
N ASP A 40 1.82 -17.35 -10.63
CA ASP A 40 3.23 -17.00 -10.73
C ASP A 40 3.66 -16.17 -9.51
N PRO A 41 4.51 -16.71 -8.60
CA PRO A 41 4.91 -16.03 -7.38
C PRO A 41 5.93 -14.90 -7.62
N SER A 42 6.16 -14.46 -8.86
CA SER A 42 7.18 -13.48 -9.23
C SER A 42 6.64 -12.23 -9.94
N SER A 43 5.40 -11.82 -9.71
CA SER A 43 4.95 -10.49 -10.14
C SER A 43 5.42 -9.41 -9.16
N GLU A 44 6.54 -8.76 -9.46
CA GLU A 44 6.96 -7.56 -8.72
C GLU A 44 5.83 -6.53 -8.73
N GLN A 45 5.29 -6.21 -7.56
CA GLN A 45 4.19 -5.25 -7.45
C GLN A 45 4.68 -3.85 -7.85
N LYS A 46 4.15 -3.31 -8.95
CA LYS A 46 4.50 -1.97 -9.45
C LYS A 46 4.37 -0.92 -8.34
N VAL A 47 5.44 -0.15 -8.13
CA VAL A 47 5.46 1.06 -7.30
C VAL A 47 5.31 2.28 -8.20
N TYR A 48 4.26 3.07 -7.98
CA TYR A 48 3.97 4.28 -8.75
C TYR A 48 4.74 5.48 -8.18
N SER A 49 5.22 6.37 -9.04
CA SER A 49 5.54 7.76 -8.66
C SER A 49 4.28 8.55 -8.29
N VAL A 50 4.45 9.73 -7.69
CA VAL A 50 3.33 10.61 -7.37
C VAL A 50 2.62 11.07 -8.65
N GLU A 51 3.36 11.47 -9.67
CA GLU A 51 2.82 11.88 -10.96
C GLU A 51 2.05 10.73 -11.64
N GLU A 52 2.64 9.53 -11.76
CA GLU A 52 1.96 8.38 -12.34
C GLU A 52 0.69 8.04 -11.56
N PHE A 53 0.75 8.02 -10.23
CA PHE A 53 -0.42 7.74 -9.40
C PHE A 53 -1.54 8.75 -9.63
N ARG A 54 -1.21 10.05 -9.77
CA ARG A 54 -2.19 11.10 -10.05
C ARG A 54 -2.84 10.93 -11.42
N ASN A 55 -2.07 10.55 -12.42
CA ASN A 55 -2.52 10.53 -13.82
C ASN A 55 -3.08 9.17 -14.29
N THR A 56 -2.89 8.10 -13.51
CA THR A 56 -3.39 6.77 -13.85
C THR A 56 -4.77 6.49 -13.28
N GLU A 57 -5.65 5.87 -14.06
CA GLU A 57 -6.90 5.28 -13.56
C GLU A 57 -6.61 3.93 -12.90
N LEU A 58 -6.82 3.85 -11.59
CA LEU A 58 -6.48 2.66 -10.80
C LEU A 58 -7.71 1.89 -10.28
N GLY A 59 -8.91 2.47 -10.41
CA GLY A 59 -10.12 1.92 -9.82
C GLY A 59 -9.93 1.63 -8.33
N ASP A 60 -10.36 0.45 -7.90
CA ASP A 60 -10.26 -0.02 -6.51
C ASP A 60 -9.00 -0.87 -6.25
N ARG A 61 -8.05 -0.88 -7.19
CA ARG A 61 -6.79 -1.62 -7.02
C ARG A 61 -5.98 -1.02 -5.87
N TYR A 62 -5.41 -1.90 -5.07
CA TYR A 62 -4.40 -1.52 -4.11
C TYR A 62 -3.04 -1.42 -4.80
N VAL A 63 -2.35 -0.30 -4.59
CA VAL A 63 -1.05 -0.02 -5.21
C VAL A 63 -0.10 0.62 -4.22
N TRP A 64 1.19 0.48 -4.49
CA TRP A 64 2.23 1.24 -3.82
C TRP A 64 2.47 2.57 -4.52
N VAL A 65 2.62 3.64 -3.74
CA VAL A 65 3.04 4.95 -4.26
C VAL A 65 4.22 5.44 -3.47
N LYS A 66 5.31 5.74 -4.17
CA LYS A 66 6.52 6.33 -3.62
C LYS A 66 6.47 7.85 -3.78
N GLY A 67 6.92 8.57 -2.76
CA GLY A 67 7.21 10.00 -2.86
C GLY A 67 8.03 10.50 -1.68
N ILE A 68 8.42 11.77 -1.77
CA ILE A 68 9.10 12.54 -0.73
C ILE A 68 8.05 13.26 0.11
N ILE A 69 8.18 13.23 1.43
CA ILE A 69 7.31 14.00 2.33
C ILE A 69 7.64 15.49 2.19
N VAL A 70 6.71 16.29 1.65
CA VAL A 70 6.91 17.72 1.37
C VAL A 70 5.99 18.65 2.16
N GLY A 71 5.18 18.11 3.07
CA GLY A 71 4.33 18.94 3.92
C GLY A 71 3.29 18.15 4.70
N ALA A 72 2.63 18.87 5.60
CA ALA A 72 1.49 18.38 6.38
C ALA A 72 0.22 19.09 5.94
N CYS A 73 -0.93 18.46 6.17
CA CYS A 73 -2.19 19.15 5.96
C CYS A 73 -3.30 18.65 6.89
N SER A 74 -4.22 19.55 7.19
CA SER A 74 -5.46 19.25 7.87
C SER A 74 -6.62 19.97 7.18
N LYS A 75 -7.79 19.34 7.16
CA LYS A 75 -9.05 19.86 6.59
C LYS A 75 -9.10 19.97 5.05
N SER A 76 -8.20 20.73 4.43
CA SER A 76 -8.18 20.98 2.98
C SER A 76 -6.81 21.48 2.49
N ILE A 77 -6.43 21.15 1.26
CA ILE A 77 -5.14 21.47 0.65
C ILE A 77 -4.80 22.97 0.65
N LYS A 78 -5.80 23.86 0.70
CA LYS A 78 -5.58 25.31 0.85
C LYS A 78 -4.94 25.72 2.18
N TYR A 79 -4.91 24.81 3.15
CA TYR A 79 -4.26 24.96 4.47
C TYR A 79 -3.07 24.02 4.62
N ALA A 80 -2.44 23.64 3.51
CA ALA A 80 -1.20 22.87 3.55
C ALA A 80 -0.09 23.67 4.22
N GLU A 81 0.67 23.00 5.08
CA GLU A 81 1.89 23.48 5.69
C GLU A 81 3.05 22.84 4.93
N TRP A 82 3.80 23.67 4.20
CA TRP A 82 4.88 23.23 3.30
C TRP A 82 6.26 23.29 3.94
N MET A 83 6.36 23.89 5.13
CA MET A 83 7.59 24.08 5.90
C MET A 83 7.26 24.13 7.40
N ASP A 84 8.28 23.92 8.23
CA ASP A 84 8.19 24.03 9.68
C ASP A 84 7.76 25.44 10.13
N PRO A 85 6.97 25.59 11.22
CA PRO A 85 6.46 24.53 12.12
C PRO A 85 5.20 23.83 11.60
N PHE A 86 5.20 22.51 11.65
CA PHE A 86 4.03 21.68 11.34
C PHE A 86 3.13 21.51 12.56
N THR A 87 1.82 21.61 12.36
CA THR A 87 0.82 21.55 13.44
C THR A 87 -0.10 20.33 13.35
N TYR A 88 0.00 19.54 12.28
CA TYR A 88 -0.89 18.41 12.03
C TYR A 88 -0.18 17.09 11.70
N ASP A 89 -0.67 16.00 12.31
CA ASP A 89 -0.32 14.62 11.92
C ASP A 89 -1.49 13.89 11.23
N ASN A 90 -2.48 14.61 10.71
CA ASN A 90 -3.64 13.96 10.09
C ASN A 90 -3.36 13.47 8.67
N ALA A 91 -2.52 14.19 7.95
CA ALA A 91 -2.13 13.86 6.60
C ALA A 91 -0.74 14.41 6.30
N ILE A 92 0.01 13.64 5.52
CA ILE A 92 1.24 14.07 4.87
C ILE A 92 0.98 14.25 3.37
N LEU A 93 1.78 15.13 2.77
CA LEU A 93 1.78 15.39 1.34
C LEU A 93 3.03 14.77 0.73
N LEU A 94 2.83 13.95 -0.31
CA LEU A 94 3.94 13.35 -1.04
C LEU A 94 4.09 14.00 -2.41
N ALA A 95 5.32 14.28 -2.83
CA ALA A 95 5.69 14.73 -4.17
C ALA A 95 6.82 13.86 -4.75
N ASP A 96 7.08 13.98 -6.05
CA ASP A 96 8.24 13.33 -6.67
C ASP A 96 9.57 14.07 -6.40
N SER A 97 9.50 15.35 -6.04
CA SER A 97 10.66 16.18 -5.70
C SER A 97 10.37 17.07 -4.48
N LEU A 98 11.40 17.35 -3.68
CA LEU A 98 11.28 18.20 -2.48
C LEU A 98 10.81 19.64 -2.79
N GLY A 99 11.08 20.13 -4.01
CA GLY A 99 10.66 21.48 -4.44
C GLY A 99 9.22 21.55 -4.95
N ASP A 100 8.53 20.43 -5.10
CA ASP A 100 7.20 20.35 -5.73
C ASP A 100 6.06 20.56 -4.72
N CYS A 101 6.14 21.67 -3.98
CA CYS A 101 5.21 22.03 -2.90
C CYS A 101 3.95 22.75 -3.41
N THR A 102 3.24 22.17 -4.37
CA THR A 102 1.97 22.72 -4.89
C THR A 102 0.85 21.69 -4.97
N PRO A 103 -0.44 22.10 -4.85
CA PRO A 103 -1.58 21.17 -4.95
C PRO A 103 -1.59 20.31 -6.23
N GLU A 104 -1.05 20.84 -7.33
CA GLU A 104 -0.98 20.22 -8.65
C GLU A 104 0.16 19.21 -8.79
N LYS A 105 1.03 19.09 -7.79
CA LYS A 105 2.17 18.17 -7.81
C LYS A 105 2.21 17.17 -6.66
N VAL A 106 1.32 17.30 -5.69
CA VAL A 106 1.29 16.40 -4.52
C VAL A 106 0.14 15.40 -4.55
N ILE A 107 0.26 14.37 -3.72
CA ILE A 107 -0.86 13.55 -3.25
C ILE A 107 -0.99 13.66 -1.73
N ALA A 108 -2.20 13.48 -1.21
CA ALA A 108 -2.45 13.48 0.23
C ALA A 108 -2.63 12.06 0.77
N ILE A 109 -1.86 11.69 1.80
CA ILE A 109 -1.99 10.40 2.48
C ILE A 109 -2.60 10.63 3.87
N GLN A 110 -3.73 9.98 4.14
CA GLN A 110 -4.34 10.03 5.48
C GLN A 110 -3.57 9.12 6.45
N LEU A 111 -3.05 9.69 7.55
CA LEU A 111 -2.46 8.92 8.65
C LEU A 111 -3.57 8.48 9.62
N ARG A 112 -4.05 7.24 9.42
CA ARG A 112 -5.30 6.73 10.02
C ARG A 112 -5.18 6.36 11.49
N THR A 113 -4.05 5.78 11.87
CA THR A 113 -3.84 5.21 13.20
C THR A 113 -2.89 6.08 14.00
N LYS A 114 -2.94 5.99 15.34
CA LYS A 114 -1.97 6.69 16.20
C LYS A 114 -0.52 6.28 15.87
N ALA A 115 -0.29 5.02 15.51
CA ALA A 115 1.02 4.53 15.10
C ALA A 115 1.51 5.23 13.83
N MET A 116 0.67 5.30 12.77
CA MET A 116 1.04 6.02 11.55
C MET A 116 1.32 7.51 11.80
N LYS A 117 0.57 8.14 12.70
CA LYS A 117 0.79 9.54 13.07
C LYS A 117 2.14 9.74 13.78
N ALA A 118 2.48 8.86 14.71
CA ALA A 118 3.75 8.92 15.41
C ALA A 118 4.94 8.62 14.50
N GLU A 119 4.77 7.68 13.57
CA GLU A 119 5.83 7.23 12.67
C GLU A 119 6.09 8.22 11.53
N PHE A 120 5.05 8.66 10.82
CA PHE A 120 5.16 9.45 9.58
C PHE A 120 4.75 10.92 9.73
N GLY A 121 4.08 11.29 10.82
CA GLY A 121 3.56 12.64 11.02
C GLY A 121 4.66 13.68 11.22
N LEU A 122 4.42 14.90 10.73
CA LEU A 122 5.39 15.99 10.77
C LEU A 122 5.25 16.91 11.99
N ALA A 123 4.09 16.93 12.66
CA ALA A 123 3.96 17.68 13.92
C ALA A 123 4.58 16.88 15.08
N THR A 124 4.43 15.56 15.06
CA THR A 124 5.10 14.67 16.04
C THR A 124 6.60 14.52 15.72
N THR A 125 6.95 14.36 14.44
CA THR A 125 8.33 14.07 14.01
C THR A 125 8.70 14.96 12.81
N PRO A 126 9.07 16.24 13.02
CA PRO A 126 9.39 17.19 11.94
C PRO A 126 10.52 16.73 11.00
N ASP A 127 11.47 15.95 11.52
CA ASP A 127 12.62 15.39 10.78
C ASP A 127 12.21 14.43 9.67
N ASN A 128 10.93 14.03 9.61
CA ASN A 128 10.40 13.26 8.49
C ASN A 128 10.26 14.08 7.20
N TYR A 129 10.31 15.41 7.28
CA TYR A 129 10.29 16.26 6.09
C TYR A 129 11.47 15.97 5.18
N GLY A 130 11.22 15.79 3.89
CA GLY A 130 12.24 15.48 2.89
C GLY A 130 12.66 14.01 2.82
N ARG A 131 12.14 13.14 3.69
CA ARG A 131 12.38 11.70 3.64
C ARG A 131 11.55 11.01 2.56
N THR A 132 12.09 9.91 2.01
CA THR A 132 11.42 9.13 0.96
C THR A 132 10.68 7.95 1.57
N VAL A 133 9.39 7.83 1.22
CA VAL A 133 8.48 6.82 1.75
C VAL A 133 7.63 6.23 0.64
N ALA A 134 7.20 4.98 0.78
CA ALA A 134 6.12 4.41 -0.02
C ALA A 134 4.92 4.04 0.83
N PHE A 135 3.71 4.31 0.33
CA PHE A 135 2.44 3.95 0.97
C PHE A 135 1.63 2.98 0.12
N TYR A 136 0.96 2.05 0.79
CA TYR A 136 0.08 1.06 0.18
C TYR A 136 -1.38 1.37 0.45
N GLY A 137 -2.19 1.40 -0.60
CA GLY A 137 -3.62 1.67 -0.47
C GLY A 137 -4.34 1.88 -1.81
N THR A 138 -5.57 2.37 -1.74
CA THR A 138 -6.37 2.67 -2.94
C THR A 138 -6.43 4.17 -3.24
N LYS A 139 -6.49 4.52 -4.52
CA LYS A 139 -6.60 5.91 -4.99
C LYS A 139 -7.98 6.49 -4.68
N GLN A 140 -7.99 7.62 -3.97
CA GLN A 140 -9.19 8.35 -3.58
C GLN A 140 -8.93 9.87 -3.58
N LYS A 141 -9.98 10.69 -3.68
CA LYS A 141 -9.86 12.12 -3.44
C LYS A 141 -9.74 12.39 -1.93
N TYR A 142 -8.71 13.12 -1.53
CA TYR A 142 -8.50 13.52 -0.13
C TYR A 142 -7.99 14.95 -0.03
N LEU A 143 -8.56 15.74 0.90
CA LEU A 143 -8.24 17.16 1.11
C LEU A 143 -8.41 18.09 -0.10
N GLY A 144 -8.96 17.58 -1.21
CA GLY A 144 -9.13 18.31 -2.46
C GLY A 144 -8.24 17.83 -3.61
N VAL A 145 -7.23 17.02 -3.31
CA VAL A 145 -6.25 16.46 -4.28
C VAL A 145 -6.39 14.93 -4.40
N PRO A 146 -5.77 14.30 -5.42
CA PRO A 146 -5.62 12.84 -5.44
C PRO A 146 -4.80 12.35 -4.23
N GLY A 147 -5.04 11.12 -3.78
CA GLY A 147 -4.36 10.59 -2.61
C GLY A 147 -4.93 9.28 -2.10
N MET A 148 -4.74 9.00 -0.83
CA MET A 148 -5.30 7.84 -0.14
C MET A 148 -5.98 8.27 1.16
N LYS A 149 -7.23 7.84 1.37
CA LYS A 149 -8.04 8.27 2.52
C LYS A 149 -8.41 7.11 3.43
N LYS A 150 -9.40 6.30 3.05
CA LYS A 150 -9.97 5.28 3.95
C LYS A 150 -9.19 3.97 3.92
N ASN A 151 -8.67 3.60 2.76
CA ASN A 151 -8.05 2.30 2.53
C ASN A 151 -6.52 2.45 2.46
N VAL A 152 -5.94 3.12 3.46
CA VAL A 152 -4.47 3.18 3.65
C VAL A 152 -4.10 2.00 4.53
N VAL A 153 -3.28 1.08 4.00
CA VAL A 153 -2.85 -0.13 4.72
C VAL A 153 -1.63 0.18 5.58
N GLY A 154 -0.64 0.87 5.04
CA GLY A 154 0.60 1.20 5.74
C GLY A 154 1.60 1.92 4.84
N GLY A 155 2.76 2.28 5.41
CA GLY A 155 3.88 2.86 4.69
C GLY A 155 5.20 2.22 5.11
N GLN A 156 6.23 2.40 4.28
CA GLN A 156 7.60 1.95 4.55
C GLN A 156 8.59 3.02 4.08
N TRP A 157 9.62 3.26 4.89
CA TRP A 157 10.75 4.12 4.51
C TRP A 157 11.55 3.47 3.39
N LEU A 158 12.07 4.29 2.48
CA LEU A 158 12.90 3.85 1.35
C LEU A 158 14.31 4.46 1.37
N ASP A 159 14.63 5.22 2.42
CA ASP A 159 15.91 5.89 2.63
C ASP A 159 16.80 5.17 3.67
N GLU A 160 16.39 3.98 4.12
CA GLU A 160 17.11 3.10 5.06
C GLU A 160 18.01 2.07 4.35
#